data_AF-A0A962E619-F1
#
_entry.id   AF-A0A962E619-F1
#
_cell.length_a   1.000
_cell.length_b   1.000
_cell.length_c   1.000
_cell.angle_alpha   90.00
_cell.angle_beta   90.00
_cell.angle_gamma   90.00
#
_symmetry.space_group_name_H-M   'P 1'
#
loop_
_entity.id
_entity.type
_entity.pdbx_description
1 polymer ?
#
loop_
_entity_poly.entity_id
_entity_poly.type
_entity_poly.pdbx_seq_one_letter_code
_entity_poly.pdbx_strand_id
1 'polypeptide(L)'
;MLPALSVRHRIRRPRTHETGQNGGRFAFGEIRRLVLAGLTLVLLVGCAQVPSLPTDYSLTQDAKVGLLLASVSYHGGYSGYAMRYRAIGGKRWRELKIGSGTTLLLPGMMDWDIESPGLRGNTFVVELPPGEYELGSWEVSSGPAYIVPTEPFSIRFNIHPGAATYVGNFHFIRESSLGLTVTGVNVQFRDEFIRDLEIIGQKLPNIDASQARNNVSLSEPVEKLGVGNATTINAVIVY
;
A
#
# COMPACT_ATOMS: atom_id res chain seq x y z
N MET A 1 -64.35 -44.43 -45.34
CA MET A 1 -63.93 -45.55 -46.19
C MET A 1 -62.78 -46.27 -45.50
N LEU A 2 -63.05 -47.51 -45.06
CA LEU A 2 -62.13 -48.66 -44.88
C LEU A 2 -60.97 -48.57 -43.83
N PRO A 3 -60.59 -49.70 -43.21
CA PRO A 3 -60.83 -49.89 -41.78
C PRO A 3 -59.63 -50.45 -40.98
N ALA A 4 -59.93 -50.81 -39.73
CA ALA A 4 -59.11 -51.47 -38.70
C ALA A 4 -58.42 -52.80 -39.09
N LEU A 5 -57.35 -53.13 -38.35
CA LEU A 5 -56.91 -54.47 -37.91
C LEU A 5 -55.89 -54.26 -36.77
N SER A 6 -56.20 -54.60 -35.51
CA SER A 6 -56.03 -55.91 -34.86
C SER A 6 -54.59 -56.44 -34.86
N VAL A 7 -54.03 -56.71 -33.67
CA VAL A 7 -53.64 -58.07 -33.20
C VAL A 7 -53.00 -57.97 -31.81
N ARG A 8 -53.42 -58.89 -30.93
CA ARG A 8 -52.90 -59.15 -29.58
C ARG A 8 -51.52 -59.82 -29.66
N HIS A 9 -50.64 -59.57 -28.68
CA HIS A 9 -49.84 -60.65 -28.09
C HIS A 9 -49.51 -60.38 -26.62
N ARG A 10 -49.98 -61.31 -25.78
CA ARG A 10 -49.65 -61.48 -24.37
C ARG A 10 -48.41 -62.37 -24.31
N ILE A 11 -47.26 -61.90 -23.82
CA ILE A 11 -46.11 -62.76 -23.47
C ILE A 11 -45.50 -62.35 -22.13
N ARG A 12 -45.07 -63.40 -21.42
CA ARG A 12 -44.75 -63.60 -20.01
C ARG A 12 -43.71 -62.65 -19.40
N ARG A 13 -43.90 -62.42 -18.09
CA ARG A 13 -42.88 -61.96 -17.14
C ARG A 13 -41.67 -62.91 -17.12
N PRO A 14 -40.47 -62.36 -16.83
CA PRO A 14 -39.62 -62.97 -15.83
C PRO A 14 -39.27 -62.00 -14.69
N ARG A 15 -38.84 -62.64 -13.60
CA ARG A 15 -38.66 -62.18 -12.23
C ARG A 15 -37.38 -61.36 -12.02
N THR A 16 -37.52 -60.39 -11.10
CA THR A 16 -36.57 -59.92 -10.07
C THR A 16 -35.15 -59.50 -10.48
N HIS A 17 -34.83 -58.23 -10.21
CA HIS A 17 -33.74 -57.93 -9.28
C HIS A 17 -34.00 -56.59 -8.57
N GLU A 18 -33.78 -56.59 -7.27
CA GLU A 18 -33.81 -55.41 -6.38
C GLU A 18 -32.87 -54.32 -6.86
N THR A 19 -33.27 -53.07 -6.67
CA THR A 19 -32.33 -52.01 -6.26
C THR A 19 -33.12 -50.90 -5.60
N GLY A 20 -32.91 -50.72 -4.30
CA GLY A 20 -33.53 -49.65 -3.52
C GLY A 20 -33.05 -48.28 -4.00
N GLN A 21 -34.00 -47.40 -4.29
CA GLN A 21 -33.77 -45.95 -4.33
C GLN A 21 -34.45 -45.32 -3.11
N ASN A 22 -33.63 -45.07 -2.10
CA ASN A 22 -33.87 -44.02 -1.12
C ASN A 22 -32.66 -43.06 -1.21
N GLY A 23 -32.85 -41.92 -1.86
CA GLY A 23 -31.83 -40.87 -1.97
C GLY A 23 -32.45 -39.64 -2.64
N GLY A 24 -32.28 -38.41 -2.17
CA GLY A 24 -31.55 -37.92 -1.01
C GLY A 24 -32.16 -36.59 -0.57
N ARG A 25 -32.43 -36.47 0.73
CA ARG A 25 -32.87 -35.23 1.40
C ARG A 25 -31.73 -34.67 2.26
N PHE A 26 -30.58 -34.41 1.68
CA PHE A 26 -29.47 -33.67 2.30
C PHE A 26 -28.70 -33.08 1.11
N ALA A 27 -28.52 -31.77 0.90
CA ALA A 27 -27.76 -30.89 1.76
C ALA A 27 -27.83 -29.44 1.22
N PHE A 28 -28.97 -28.74 1.36
CA PHE A 28 -29.03 -27.30 1.00
C PHE A 28 -28.55 -26.37 2.13
N GLY A 29 -28.50 -26.86 3.38
CA GLY A 29 -28.08 -26.08 4.56
C GLY A 29 -26.55 -25.97 4.75
N GLU A 30 -25.81 -27.01 4.38
CA GLU A 30 -24.35 -27.09 4.58
C GLU A 30 -23.57 -26.25 3.56
N ILE A 31 -24.07 -26.15 2.31
CA ILE A 31 -23.48 -25.28 1.27
C ILE A 31 -23.59 -23.80 1.67
N ARG A 32 -24.69 -23.39 2.33
CA ARG A 32 -24.90 -22.01 2.78
C ARG A 32 -23.95 -21.62 3.93
N ARG A 33 -23.57 -22.58 4.78
CA ARG A 33 -22.57 -22.40 5.85
C ARG A 33 -21.15 -22.33 5.30
N LEU A 34 -20.82 -23.16 4.30
CA LEU A 34 -19.50 -23.14 3.64
C LEU A 34 -19.29 -21.89 2.78
N VAL A 35 -20.34 -21.39 2.09
CA VAL A 35 -20.27 -20.14 1.34
C VAL A 35 -20.13 -18.93 2.27
N LEU A 36 -20.82 -18.90 3.42
CA LEU A 36 -20.60 -17.84 4.41
C LEU A 36 -19.18 -17.90 5.00
N ALA A 37 -18.68 -19.09 5.35
CA ALA A 37 -17.34 -19.25 5.90
C ALA A 37 -16.23 -18.86 4.91
N GLY A 38 -16.43 -19.13 3.61
CA GLY A 38 -15.54 -18.67 2.54
C GLY A 38 -15.57 -17.16 2.32
N LEU A 39 -16.74 -16.53 2.44
CA LEU A 39 -16.91 -15.08 2.24
C LEU A 39 -16.26 -14.25 3.36
N THR A 40 -16.24 -14.75 4.60
CA THR A 40 -15.58 -14.08 5.72
C THR A 40 -14.05 -14.09 5.61
N LEU A 41 -13.46 -15.09 4.96
CA LEU A 41 -12.00 -15.23 4.83
C LEU A 41 -11.40 -14.29 3.78
N VAL A 42 -12.19 -13.88 2.77
CA VAL A 42 -11.73 -12.97 1.69
C VAL A 42 -11.74 -11.50 2.10
N LEU A 43 -12.53 -11.14 3.12
CA LEU A 43 -12.67 -9.75 3.58
C LEU A 43 -11.53 -9.28 4.51
N LEU A 44 -10.58 -10.16 4.84
CA LEU A 44 -9.44 -9.88 5.73
C LEU A 44 -8.16 -9.45 5.01
N VAL A 45 -8.21 -9.15 3.71
CA VAL A 45 -7.09 -8.50 3.01
C VAL A 45 -7.07 -7.01 3.39
N GLY A 46 -6.75 -6.75 4.66
CA GLY A 46 -6.60 -5.42 5.23
C GLY A 46 -5.44 -4.66 4.58
N CYS A 47 -5.47 -3.34 4.75
CA CYS A 47 -4.41 -2.43 4.34
C CYS A 47 -3.07 -2.85 4.97
N ALA A 48 -2.29 -3.64 4.25
CA ALA A 48 -0.93 -4.00 4.67
C ALA A 48 -0.07 -2.73 4.66
N GLN A 49 0.21 -2.21 5.85
CA GLN A 49 1.35 -1.34 6.10
C GLN A 49 2.61 -2.10 5.66
N VAL A 50 3.52 -1.41 4.97
CA VAL A 50 4.75 -2.05 4.50
C VAL A 50 5.57 -2.48 5.73
N PRO A 51 5.86 -3.78 5.91
CA PRO A 51 6.63 -4.24 7.06
C PRO A 51 8.06 -3.69 6.98
N SER A 52 8.59 -3.25 8.10
CA SER A 52 10.01 -2.88 8.23
C SER A 52 10.88 -4.10 8.02
N LEU A 53 11.97 -3.96 7.26
CA LEU A 53 12.96 -5.02 7.11
C LEU A 53 13.66 -5.31 8.45
N PRO A 54 13.99 -6.58 8.74
CA PRO A 54 14.73 -6.91 9.95
C PRO A 54 16.17 -6.37 9.85
N THR A 55 16.79 -6.08 10.99
CA THR A 55 18.12 -5.44 11.05
C THR A 55 19.25 -6.29 10.45
N ASP A 56 19.06 -7.61 10.40
CA ASP A 56 20.00 -8.57 9.82
C ASP A 56 19.76 -8.83 8.33
N TYR A 57 18.79 -8.16 7.70
CA TYR A 57 18.47 -8.33 6.29
C TYR A 57 19.68 -8.08 5.39
N SER A 58 19.94 -8.98 4.45
CA SER A 58 20.95 -8.79 3.40
C SER A 58 20.31 -8.92 2.02
N LEU A 59 20.71 -8.03 1.10
CA LEU A 59 20.34 -8.12 -0.30
C LEU A 59 21.46 -8.81 -1.06
N THR A 60 21.20 -9.99 -1.59
CA THR A 60 22.14 -10.71 -2.45
C THR A 60 21.93 -10.33 -3.91
N GLN A 61 22.98 -10.42 -4.73
CA GLN A 61 22.89 -10.08 -6.16
C GLN A 61 21.96 -11.03 -6.94
N ASP A 62 21.76 -12.25 -6.46
CA ASP A 62 20.84 -13.26 -7.03
C ASP A 62 19.39 -13.14 -6.52
N ALA A 63 19.12 -12.15 -5.65
CA ALA A 63 17.77 -11.91 -5.16
C ALA A 63 16.81 -11.58 -6.30
N LYS A 64 15.61 -12.18 -6.25
CA LYS A 64 14.54 -11.95 -7.24
C LYS A 64 13.77 -10.64 -7.01
N VAL A 65 14.16 -9.87 -6.00
CA VAL A 65 13.57 -8.59 -5.59
C VAL A 65 14.64 -7.50 -5.63
N GLY A 66 14.21 -6.24 -5.70
CA GLY A 66 15.07 -5.09 -5.48
C GLY A 66 14.60 -4.29 -4.27
N LEU A 67 15.40 -3.31 -3.85
CA LEU A 67 15.06 -2.42 -2.74
C LEU A 67 14.71 -1.03 -3.23
N LEU A 68 13.61 -0.50 -2.73
CA LEU A 68 13.25 0.92 -2.81
C LEU A 68 13.78 1.62 -1.55
N LEU A 69 14.60 2.65 -1.74
CA LEU A 69 15.11 3.52 -0.70
C LEU A 69 14.49 4.90 -0.88
N ALA A 70 13.90 5.46 0.17
CA ALA A 70 13.29 6.79 0.13
C ALA A 70 13.29 7.41 1.52
N SER A 71 12.95 8.69 1.62
CA SER A 71 12.66 9.31 2.90
C SER A 71 11.47 10.25 2.86
N VAL A 72 10.85 10.41 4.01
CA VAL A 72 9.81 11.41 4.24
C VAL A 72 10.24 12.24 5.43
N SER A 73 10.18 13.56 5.30
CA SER A 73 10.53 14.48 6.37
C SER A 73 9.58 15.67 6.41
N TYR A 74 9.50 16.35 7.54
CA TYR A 74 8.66 17.53 7.69
C TYR A 74 9.28 18.61 8.58
N HIS A 75 8.89 19.86 8.29
CA HIS A 75 9.05 21.04 9.13
C HIS A 75 7.66 21.57 9.51
N GLY A 76 7.37 21.62 10.82
CA GLY A 76 6.11 22.16 11.34
C GLY A 76 5.44 21.28 12.40
N GLY A 77 4.11 21.22 12.36
CA GLY A 77 3.32 20.48 13.36
C GLY A 77 3.35 18.97 13.12
N TYR A 78 3.25 18.18 14.18
CA TYR A 78 3.12 16.72 14.04
C TYR A 78 1.81 16.37 13.31
N SER A 79 1.89 15.48 12.33
CA SER A 79 0.78 14.96 11.53
C SER A 79 1.22 13.66 10.86
N GLY A 80 0.30 12.97 10.18
CA GLY A 80 0.65 11.84 9.33
C GLY A 80 1.05 12.35 7.95
N TYR A 81 2.30 12.13 7.53
CA TYR A 81 2.83 12.55 6.23
C TYR A 81 3.17 11.32 5.39
N ALA A 82 2.70 11.27 4.15
CA ALA A 82 2.92 10.10 3.30
C ALA A 82 3.31 10.44 1.85
N MET A 83 4.28 9.68 1.36
CA MET A 83 4.65 9.58 -0.06
C MET A 83 3.93 8.38 -0.67
N ARG A 84 3.30 8.54 -1.84
CA ARG A 84 2.54 7.46 -2.51
C ARG A 84 3.21 7.01 -3.80
N TYR A 85 3.31 5.69 -3.96
CA TYR A 85 3.92 5.06 -5.13
C TYR A 85 3.12 3.86 -5.63
N ARG A 86 3.32 3.48 -6.89
CA ARG A 86 2.74 2.27 -7.50
C ARG A 86 3.58 1.77 -8.67
N ALA A 87 3.35 0.52 -9.07
CA ALA A 87 3.88 0.01 -10.33
C ALA A 87 3.19 0.70 -11.52
N ILE A 88 3.91 0.94 -12.61
CA ILE A 88 3.33 1.49 -13.84
C ILE A 88 2.25 0.55 -14.38
N GLY A 89 1.08 1.10 -14.73
CA GLY A 89 -0.10 0.33 -15.13
C GLY A 89 -0.84 -0.36 -13.97
N GLY A 90 -0.29 -0.32 -12.76
CA GLY A 90 -0.92 -0.83 -11.54
C GLY A 90 -2.06 0.06 -11.05
N LYS A 91 -3.10 -0.55 -10.46
CA LYS A 91 -4.25 0.18 -9.88
C LYS A 91 -4.06 0.53 -8.40
N ARG A 92 -3.13 -0.13 -7.71
CA ARG A 92 -2.99 -0.06 -6.25
C ARG A 92 -1.84 0.88 -5.86
N TRP A 93 -2.17 1.94 -5.16
CA TRP A 93 -1.21 2.79 -4.46
C TRP A 93 -0.70 2.12 -3.19
N ARG A 94 0.57 2.38 -2.88
CA ARG A 94 1.24 2.05 -1.62
C ARG A 94 1.78 3.35 -1.02
N GLU A 95 2.02 3.34 0.28
CA GLU A 95 2.42 4.53 1.03
C GLU A 95 3.68 4.25 1.85
N LEU A 96 4.55 5.25 1.89
CA LEU A 96 5.62 5.38 2.88
C LEU A 96 5.20 6.52 3.81
N LYS A 97 4.79 6.17 5.02
CA LYS A 97 4.11 7.08 5.95
C LYS A 97 4.90 7.24 7.24
N ILE A 98 4.99 8.48 7.70
CA ILE A 98 5.50 8.82 9.02
C ILE A 98 4.43 9.54 9.85
N GLY A 99 4.60 9.51 11.17
CA GLY A 99 3.68 10.14 12.12
C GLY A 99 2.28 9.54 12.10
N SER A 100 1.36 10.21 12.79
CA SER A 100 -0.03 9.81 12.91
C SER A 100 -0.92 11.01 12.63
N GLY A 101 -2.07 10.77 11.99
CA GLY A 101 -3.12 11.78 11.85
C GLY A 101 -3.85 12.09 13.15
N THR A 102 -3.44 11.49 14.27
CA THR A 102 -4.02 11.75 15.60
C THR A 102 -3.38 12.98 16.24
N THR A 103 -4.18 13.77 16.95
CA THR A 103 -3.71 14.92 17.74
C THR A 103 -3.00 14.51 19.03
N LEU A 104 -3.17 13.26 19.47
CA LEU A 104 -2.54 12.71 20.66
C LEU A 104 -1.27 11.95 20.28
N LEU A 105 -0.16 12.33 20.90
CA LEU A 105 1.12 11.62 20.85
C LEU A 105 1.13 10.57 21.97
N LEU A 106 1.04 9.29 21.62
CA LEU A 106 1.32 8.23 22.58
C LEU A 106 2.84 8.00 22.69
N PRO A 107 3.34 7.56 23.86
CA PRO A 107 4.74 7.16 24.02
C PRO A 107 5.15 6.15 22.94
N GLY A 108 6.30 6.35 22.29
CA GLY A 108 6.81 5.49 21.21
C GLY A 108 6.32 5.83 19.80
N MET A 109 5.41 6.81 19.61
CA MET A 109 4.96 7.25 18.28
C MET A 109 5.94 8.23 17.57
N MET A 110 7.17 8.33 18.08
CA MET A 110 8.17 9.34 17.70
C MET A 110 9.56 8.70 17.51
N ASP A 111 9.61 7.58 16.77
CA ASP A 111 10.87 6.96 16.38
C ASP A 111 11.32 7.57 15.04
N TRP A 112 12.04 8.69 15.13
CA TRP A 112 12.50 9.46 13.98
C TRP A 112 13.94 9.07 13.65
N ASP A 113 14.19 8.66 12.40
CA ASP A 113 15.55 8.45 11.94
C ASP A 113 16.25 9.78 11.57
N ILE A 114 15.45 10.78 11.22
CA ILE A 114 15.89 12.13 10.86
C ILE A 114 15.41 13.07 11.97
N GLU A 115 16.34 13.60 12.76
CA GLU A 115 16.04 14.55 13.82
C GLU A 115 17.05 15.69 13.89
N SER A 116 16.59 16.92 13.64
CA SER A 116 17.32 18.15 13.91
C SER A 116 16.34 19.25 14.34
N PRO A 117 16.77 20.42 14.83
CA PRO A 117 15.85 21.46 15.29
C PRO A 117 14.76 21.80 14.26
N GLY A 118 13.51 21.46 14.60
CA GLY A 118 12.34 21.66 13.75
C GLY A 118 12.12 20.66 12.62
N LEU A 119 13.11 19.81 12.29
CA LEU A 119 13.03 18.79 11.24
C LEU A 119 12.79 17.41 11.86
N ARG A 120 11.81 16.67 11.35
CA ARG A 120 11.58 15.27 11.73
C ARG A 120 11.34 14.42 10.49
N GLY A 121 11.66 13.14 10.54
CA GLY A 121 11.42 12.24 9.40
C GLY A 121 11.96 10.83 9.60
N ASN A 122 11.76 10.00 8.59
CA ASN A 122 12.25 8.63 8.54
C ASN A 122 12.77 8.28 7.15
N THR A 123 13.72 7.34 7.15
CA THR A 123 14.16 6.65 5.95
C THR A 123 13.44 5.30 5.84
N PHE A 124 13.13 4.91 4.62
CA PHE A 124 12.39 3.70 4.28
C PHE A 124 13.25 2.82 3.37
N VAL A 125 13.23 1.52 3.65
CA VAL A 125 13.79 0.49 2.78
C VAL A 125 12.72 -0.58 2.58
N VAL A 126 12.33 -0.81 1.32
CA VAL A 126 11.19 -1.67 0.99
C VAL A 126 11.58 -2.63 -0.13
N GLU A 127 11.33 -3.92 0.08
CA GLU A 127 11.41 -4.90 -1.01
C GLU A 127 10.29 -4.70 -2.02
N LEU A 128 10.67 -4.63 -3.30
CA LEU A 128 9.74 -4.57 -4.41
C LEU A 128 10.11 -5.58 -5.50
N PRO A 129 9.11 -6.17 -6.18
CA PRO A 129 9.35 -6.90 -7.42
C PRO A 129 10.05 -6.01 -8.46
N PRO A 130 10.95 -6.57 -9.27
CA PRO A 130 11.57 -5.85 -10.38
C PRO A 130 10.54 -5.28 -11.34
N GLY A 131 10.76 -4.05 -11.80
CA GLY A 131 9.84 -3.38 -12.74
C GLY A 131 9.90 -1.86 -12.67
N GLU A 132 9.03 -1.22 -13.45
CA GLU A 132 8.87 0.23 -13.49
C GLU A 132 7.79 0.69 -12.51
N TYR A 133 8.08 1.77 -11.79
CA TYR A 133 7.22 2.36 -10.79
C TYR A 133 7.15 3.88 -10.95
N GLU A 134 6.19 4.49 -10.28
CA GLU A 134 6.08 5.94 -10.15
C GLU A 134 5.75 6.36 -8.72
N LEU A 135 6.34 7.48 -8.30
CA LEU A 135 5.79 8.35 -7.27
C LEU A 135 4.78 9.28 -7.96
N GLY A 136 3.56 9.37 -7.47
CA GLY A 136 2.54 10.19 -8.15
C GLY A 136 1.49 10.82 -7.26
N SER A 137 1.67 10.75 -5.94
CA SER A 137 0.84 11.49 -5.00
C SER A 137 1.54 11.61 -3.65
N TRP A 138 1.04 12.51 -2.81
CA TRP A 138 1.37 12.62 -1.40
C TRP A 138 0.09 12.91 -0.61
N GLU A 139 0.12 12.68 0.69
CA GLU A 139 -0.99 13.04 1.56
C GLU A 139 -0.52 13.52 2.93
N VAL A 140 -1.33 14.38 3.54
CA VAL A 140 -1.21 14.75 4.95
C VAL A 140 -2.53 14.46 5.65
N SER A 141 -2.46 13.70 6.73
CA SER A 141 -3.56 13.46 7.65
C SER A 141 -3.30 14.21 8.95
N SER A 142 -4.19 15.11 9.35
CA SER A 142 -4.03 15.95 10.55
C SER A 142 -5.37 16.13 11.25
N GLY A 143 -5.64 15.32 12.27
CA GLY A 143 -6.95 15.26 12.92
C GLY A 143 -8.08 15.08 11.91
N PRO A 144 -9.05 16.01 11.81
CA PRO A 144 -10.13 15.94 10.83
C PRO A 144 -9.72 16.37 9.42
N ALA A 145 -8.54 16.96 9.24
CA ALA A 145 -8.06 17.46 7.97
C ALA A 145 -7.32 16.38 7.18
N TYR A 146 -7.62 16.31 5.89
CA TYR A 146 -6.95 15.47 4.91
C TYR A 146 -6.53 16.32 3.72
N ILE A 147 -5.25 16.31 3.39
CA ILE A 147 -4.62 17.19 2.41
C ILE A 147 -3.94 16.35 1.33
N VAL A 148 -4.16 16.69 0.06
CA VAL A 148 -3.61 16.01 -1.12
C VAL A 148 -3.13 17.03 -2.16
N PRO A 149 -2.28 16.64 -3.13
CA PRO A 149 -1.96 17.50 -4.27
C PRO A 149 -3.21 17.81 -5.09
N THR A 150 -3.25 18.98 -5.72
CA THR A 150 -4.39 19.35 -6.58
C THR A 150 -4.20 18.89 -8.02
N GLU A 151 -2.96 18.67 -8.45
CA GLU A 151 -2.60 18.21 -9.78
C GLU A 151 -1.85 16.86 -9.74
N PRO A 152 -2.10 15.98 -10.73
CA PRO A 152 -1.35 14.74 -10.84
C PRO A 152 0.10 15.00 -11.26
N PHE A 153 1.02 14.19 -10.75
CA PHE A 153 2.41 14.16 -11.20
C PHE A 153 2.91 12.71 -11.29
N SER A 154 4.07 12.50 -11.94
CA SER A 154 4.68 11.18 -12.08
C SER A 154 6.20 11.30 -12.10
N ILE A 155 6.85 10.85 -11.04
CA ILE A 155 8.32 10.66 -10.98
C ILE A 155 8.59 9.16 -11.14
N ARG A 156 9.13 8.77 -12.29
CA ARG A 156 9.36 7.36 -12.62
C ARG A 156 10.69 6.85 -12.07
N PHE A 157 10.70 5.59 -11.65
CA PHE A 157 11.90 4.90 -11.19
C PHE A 157 11.82 3.40 -11.49
N ASN A 158 12.99 2.76 -11.53
CA ASN A 158 13.12 1.34 -11.84
C ASN A 158 13.68 0.56 -10.65
N ILE A 159 13.04 -0.56 -10.33
CA ILE A 159 13.54 -1.53 -9.36
C ILE A 159 14.23 -2.65 -10.12
N HIS A 160 15.50 -2.86 -9.79
CA HIS A 160 16.33 -3.91 -10.37
C HIS A 160 16.51 -5.06 -9.38
N PRO A 161 16.50 -6.33 -9.83
CA PRO A 161 16.78 -7.47 -8.95
C PRO A 161 18.18 -7.33 -8.34
N GLY A 162 18.31 -7.66 -7.04
CA GLY A 162 19.58 -7.65 -6.32
C GLY A 162 20.22 -6.27 -6.15
N ALA A 163 19.48 -5.19 -6.40
CA ALA A 163 19.99 -3.82 -6.27
C ALA A 163 19.04 -2.92 -5.48
N ALA A 164 19.62 -1.88 -4.89
CA ALA A 164 18.92 -0.79 -4.23
C ALA A 164 18.74 0.40 -5.19
N THR A 165 17.56 1.00 -5.21
CA THR A 165 17.22 2.21 -5.95
C THR A 165 16.75 3.27 -4.97
N TYR A 166 17.46 4.40 -4.90
CA TYR A 166 17.03 5.58 -4.14
C TYR A 166 16.16 6.49 -4.99
N VAL A 167 15.01 6.89 -4.47
CA VAL A 167 14.01 7.67 -5.21
C VAL A 167 13.78 9.08 -4.68
N GLY A 168 14.53 9.51 -3.67
CA GLY A 168 14.46 10.88 -3.14
C GLY A 168 13.70 11.04 -1.84
N ASN A 169 13.61 12.30 -1.42
CA ASN A 169 12.94 12.74 -0.21
C ASN A 169 11.69 13.57 -0.55
N PHE A 170 10.56 13.27 0.09
CA PHE A 170 9.44 14.21 0.17
C PHE A 170 9.55 15.00 1.47
N HIS A 171 9.79 16.30 1.33
CA HIS A 171 9.93 17.23 2.44
C HIS A 171 8.67 18.11 2.57
N PHE A 172 7.95 17.95 3.66
CA PHE A 172 6.68 18.65 3.92
C PHE A 172 6.93 19.89 4.80
N ILE A 173 6.61 21.07 4.30
CA ILE A 173 6.71 22.32 5.04
C ILE A 173 5.30 22.83 5.32
N ARG A 174 4.93 23.02 6.59
CA ARG A 174 3.64 23.58 6.97
C ARG A 174 3.50 25.03 6.48
N GLU A 175 2.50 25.30 5.66
CA GLU A 175 2.15 26.65 5.20
C GLU A 175 1.01 27.26 6.01
N SER A 176 0.03 26.45 6.43
CA SER A 176 -1.12 26.92 7.21
C SER A 176 -1.59 25.90 8.25
N SER A 177 -2.26 26.40 9.29
CA SER A 177 -2.84 25.58 10.36
C SER A 177 -4.08 26.23 10.98
N LEU A 178 -4.97 25.38 11.48
CA LEU A 178 -6.08 25.75 12.37
C LEU A 178 -5.82 25.12 13.75
N GLY A 179 -5.27 25.92 14.67
CA GLY A 179 -4.77 25.39 15.95
C GLY A 179 -3.63 24.40 15.74
N LEU A 180 -3.76 23.18 16.29
CA LEU A 180 -2.80 22.09 16.09
C LEU A 180 -2.99 21.36 14.75
N THR A 181 -4.08 21.62 14.03
CA THR A 181 -4.40 20.94 12.77
C THR A 181 -3.64 21.59 11.62
N VAL A 182 -2.84 20.81 10.90
CA VAL A 182 -2.22 21.23 9.64
C VAL A 182 -3.31 21.32 8.56
N THR A 183 -3.38 22.44 7.86
CA THR A 183 -4.39 22.71 6.83
C THR A 183 -3.80 23.05 5.46
N GLY A 184 -2.49 23.20 5.37
CA GLY A 184 -1.78 23.44 4.11
C GLY A 184 -0.28 23.16 4.25
N VAL A 185 0.31 22.65 3.17
CA VAL A 185 1.72 22.26 3.09
C VAL A 185 2.32 22.60 1.72
N ASN A 186 3.57 23.03 1.72
CA ASN A 186 4.46 22.95 0.56
C ASN A 186 5.20 21.62 0.61
N VAL A 187 5.06 20.80 -0.42
CA VAL A 187 5.80 19.54 -0.54
C VAL A 187 6.92 19.73 -1.54
N GLN A 188 8.15 19.53 -1.08
CA GLN A 188 9.34 19.59 -1.91
C GLN A 188 9.85 18.18 -2.21
N PHE A 189 10.31 17.98 -3.44
CA PHE A 189 11.05 16.78 -3.83
C PHE A 189 12.54 17.10 -3.85
N ARG A 190 13.31 16.43 -3.00
CA ARG A 190 14.74 16.71 -2.78
C ARG A 190 15.62 15.49 -3.05
N ASP A 191 16.83 15.76 -3.52
CA ASP A 191 17.92 14.79 -3.43
C ASP A 191 18.61 14.95 -2.07
N GLU A 192 18.53 13.89 -1.27
CA GLU A 192 19.09 13.78 0.08
C GLU A 192 19.89 12.46 0.18
N PHE A 193 20.33 11.94 -0.97
CA PHE A 193 20.93 10.61 -1.11
C PHE A 193 22.02 10.33 -0.08
N ILE A 194 22.97 11.26 0.09
CA ILE A 194 24.09 11.08 1.02
C ILE A 194 23.61 10.93 2.48
N ARG A 195 22.75 11.84 2.95
CA ARG A 195 22.20 11.81 4.31
C ARG A 195 21.40 10.52 4.53
N ASP A 196 20.54 10.19 3.58
CA ASP A 196 19.61 9.09 3.75
C ASP A 196 20.32 7.73 3.71
N LEU A 197 21.35 7.56 2.87
CA LEU A 197 22.18 6.35 2.86
C LEU A 197 22.99 6.18 4.14
N GLU A 198 23.50 7.26 4.73
CA GLU A 198 24.19 7.20 6.01
C GLU A 198 23.25 6.66 7.10
N ILE A 199 22.04 7.19 7.19
CA ILE A 199 21.02 6.74 8.15
C ILE A 199 20.60 5.29 7.88
N ILE A 200 20.37 4.93 6.61
CA ILE A 200 20.00 3.56 6.23
C ILE A 200 21.11 2.56 6.58
N GLY A 201 22.38 2.90 6.33
CA GLY A 201 23.52 2.04 6.65
C GLY A 201 23.67 1.78 8.16
N GLN A 202 23.25 2.73 9.00
CA GLN A 202 23.19 2.52 10.45
C GLN A 202 22.05 1.56 10.86
N LYS A 203 20.90 1.65 10.19
CA LYS A 203 19.71 0.80 10.48
C LYS A 203 19.84 -0.62 9.94
N LEU A 204 20.46 -0.76 8.78
CA LEU A 204 20.57 -2.02 8.02
C LEU A 204 22.04 -2.22 7.59
N PRO A 205 22.95 -2.53 8.54
CA PRO A 205 24.38 -2.60 8.29
C PRO A 205 24.79 -3.69 7.29
N ASN A 206 23.93 -4.69 7.07
CA ASN A 206 24.13 -5.78 6.12
C ASN A 206 23.73 -5.42 4.68
N ILE A 207 23.16 -4.24 4.45
CA ILE A 207 22.88 -3.70 3.12
C ILE A 207 23.99 -2.72 2.78
N ASP A 208 24.69 -2.97 1.67
CA ASP A 208 25.63 -1.99 1.13
C ASP A 208 24.86 -0.83 0.46
N ALA A 209 24.31 0.04 1.30
CA ALA A 209 23.52 1.19 0.90
C ALA A 209 24.33 2.13 -0.01
N SER A 210 25.66 2.15 0.10
CA SER A 210 26.56 2.97 -0.73
C SER A 210 26.50 2.63 -2.22
N GLN A 211 26.09 1.40 -2.57
CA GLN A 211 25.91 0.95 -3.95
C GLN A 211 24.51 1.23 -4.50
N ALA A 212 23.65 1.92 -3.73
CA ALA A 212 22.32 2.27 -4.19
C ALA A 212 22.39 3.18 -5.43
N ARG A 213 21.54 2.89 -6.41
CA ARG A 213 21.39 3.71 -7.61
C ARG A 213 20.59 4.95 -7.26
N ASN A 214 21.18 6.14 -7.40
CA ASN A 214 20.43 7.38 -7.26
C ASN A 214 19.57 7.61 -8.52
N ASN A 215 18.25 7.49 -8.39
CA ASN A 215 17.30 7.78 -9.46
C ASN A 215 16.86 9.27 -9.45
N VAL A 216 17.40 10.07 -8.53
CA VAL A 216 17.20 11.51 -8.48
C VAL A 216 18.37 12.17 -9.21
N SER A 217 18.06 13.05 -10.15
CA SER A 217 19.06 13.86 -10.85
C SER A 217 18.53 15.29 -10.89
N LEU A 218 18.53 15.92 -9.73
CA LEU A 218 18.04 17.28 -9.54
C LEU A 218 19.23 18.17 -9.16
N SER A 219 19.37 19.31 -9.84
CA SER A 219 20.30 20.37 -9.41
C SER A 219 19.73 21.20 -8.25
N GLU A 220 18.40 21.26 -8.14
CA GLU A 220 17.66 22.01 -7.13
C GLU A 220 16.38 21.26 -6.72
N PRO A 221 15.86 21.46 -5.49
CA PRO A 221 14.58 20.91 -5.08
C PRO A 221 13.43 21.29 -6.01
N VAL A 222 12.52 20.35 -6.28
CA VAL A 222 11.23 20.68 -6.92
C VAL A 222 10.28 21.15 -5.84
N GLU A 223 9.92 22.43 -5.89
CA GLU A 223 8.95 23.07 -5.00
C GLU A 223 7.51 22.75 -5.41
N LYS A 224 6.58 22.77 -4.45
CA LYS A 224 5.12 22.65 -4.69
C LYS A 224 4.76 21.44 -5.56
N LEU A 225 5.27 20.26 -5.22
CA LEU A 225 5.06 19.03 -5.97
C LEU A 225 3.55 18.71 -6.09
N GLY A 226 3.04 18.53 -7.32
CA GLY A 226 1.61 18.29 -7.56
C GLY A 226 0.70 19.51 -7.36
N VAL A 227 1.31 20.71 -7.33
CA VAL A 227 0.77 22.08 -7.28
C VAL A 227 -0.39 22.31 -6.31
N GLY A 228 -0.20 23.21 -5.34
CA GLY A 228 -1.22 23.55 -4.34
C GLY A 228 -1.55 22.41 -3.37
N ASN A 229 -2.50 22.68 -2.47
CA ASN A 229 -3.02 21.69 -1.53
C ASN A 229 -4.55 21.75 -1.53
N ALA A 230 -5.22 20.61 -1.73
CA ALA A 230 -6.66 20.49 -1.53
C ALA A 230 -6.91 19.91 -0.14
N THR A 231 -7.58 20.68 0.71
CA THR A 231 -7.85 20.31 2.10
C THR A 231 -9.33 19.99 2.29
N THR A 232 -9.62 18.77 2.74
CA THR A 232 -10.95 18.35 3.21
C THR A 232 -10.95 18.28 4.74
N ILE A 233 -11.94 18.90 5.39
CA ILE A 233 -12.11 18.84 6.85
C ILE A 233 -13.39 18.06 7.14
N ASN A 234 -13.25 16.87 7.72
CA ASN A 234 -14.37 16.08 8.19
C ASN A 234 -14.76 16.53 9.60
N ALA A 235 -15.60 17.56 9.72
CA ALA A 235 -16.14 17.99 11.00
C ALA A 235 -17.28 17.05 11.43
N VAL A 236 -17.09 16.34 12.56
CA VAL A 236 -18.22 15.76 13.29
C VAL A 236 -18.79 16.87 14.16
N ILE A 237 -19.92 17.46 13.74
CA ILE A 237 -20.67 18.39 14.59
C ILE A 237 -21.36 17.52 15.65
N VAL A 238 -20.84 17.56 16.88
CA VAL A 238 -21.53 16.99 18.04
C VAL A 238 -22.45 18.09 18.57
N TYR A 239 -23.76 17.88 18.43
CA TYR A 239 -24.81 18.72 19.04
C TYR A 239 -24.99 18.38 20.51
#